data_AF-A0A7Y5NLP8-F1
#
_entry.id   AF-A0A7Y5NLP8-F1
#
_cell.length_a   1.000
_cell.length_b   1.000
_cell.length_c   1.000
_cell.angle_alpha   90.00
_cell.angle_beta   90.00
_cell.angle_gamma   90.00
#
_symmetry.space_group_name_H-M   'P 1'
#
loop_
_entity.id
_entity.type
_entity.pdbx_description
1 polymer ?
#
loop_
_entity_poly.entity_id
_entity_poly.type
_entity_poly.pdbx_seq_one_letter_code
_entity_poly.pdbx_strand_id
1 'polypeptide(L)'
;MSKPYVIRISETVRRHVVVEDGVEARLDLLEILPRDDMSALLEAELERRGFVVAEGNATRDDAEDIGVRIDVAARRVHVGIRKEDEVALTLDRSIRSEHREATDDDRAQVVAEAEVLVEREREARRRDATQMLERKLGDLRAELDEVVVKVTQEALRRRAGQIGEIQSIEEDAATGSMTIRVRV
;
A
#
# COMPACT_ATOMS: atom_id res chain seq x y z
N MET A 1 24.76 57.14 18.82
CA MET A 1 25.15 55.81 18.31
C MET A 1 24.26 54.78 19.00
N SER A 2 23.13 54.39 18.40
CA SER A 2 22.30 53.32 18.97
C SER A 2 23.00 51.98 18.73
N LYS A 3 22.99 51.09 19.71
CA LYS A 3 23.54 49.73 19.55
C LYS A 3 22.45 48.84 18.98
N PRO A 4 22.73 48.01 17.96
CA PRO A 4 21.74 47.08 17.44
C PRO A 4 21.34 46.08 18.53
N TYR A 5 20.05 45.78 18.62
CA TYR A 5 19.51 44.75 19.50
C TYR A 5 19.61 43.39 18.82
N VAL A 6 19.90 42.34 19.60
CA VAL A 6 19.79 40.95 19.14
C VAL A 6 18.49 40.41 19.72
N ILE A 7 17.55 40.10 18.84
CA ILE A 7 16.23 39.57 19.20
C ILE A 7 16.22 38.10 18.86
N ARG A 8 15.90 37.25 19.84
CA ARG A 8 15.67 35.82 19.63
C ARG A 8 14.17 35.60 19.46
N ILE A 9 13.79 35.08 18.31
CA ILE A 9 12.44 34.67 17.98
C ILE A 9 12.42 33.14 18.06
N SER A 10 11.49 32.59 18.82
CA SER A 10 11.24 31.15 18.91
C SER A 10 9.79 30.93 18.51
N GLU A 11 9.58 30.24 17.40
CA GLU A 11 8.24 29.91 16.92
C GLU A 11 8.10 28.39 16.83
N THR A 12 6.98 27.87 17.30
CA THR A 12 6.66 26.44 17.22
C THR A 12 5.49 26.25 16.27
N VAL A 13 5.71 25.48 15.20
CA VAL A 13 4.66 25.10 14.26
C VAL A 13 4.28 23.64 14.54
N ARG A 14 3.00 23.40 14.79
CA ARG A 14 2.42 22.06 14.90
C ARG A 14 1.49 21.82 13.72
N ARG A 15 1.68 20.70 13.01
CA ARG A 15 0.83 20.30 11.89
C ARG A 15 0.51 18.82 12.00
N HIS A 16 -0.76 18.49 11.80
CA HIS A 16 -1.18 17.12 11.56
C HIS A 16 -0.90 16.77 10.11
N VAL A 17 -0.06 15.78 9.88
CA VAL A 17 0.35 15.34 8.54
C VAL A 17 -0.25 13.97 8.30
N VAL A 18 -1.07 13.89 7.25
CA VAL A 18 -1.60 12.62 6.73
C VAL A 18 -0.86 12.31 5.45
N VAL A 19 -0.30 11.10 5.39
CA VAL A 19 0.36 10.54 4.21
C VAL A 19 -0.44 9.33 3.76
N GLU A 20 -0.93 9.39 2.53
CA GLU A 20 -1.64 8.31 1.86
C GLU A 20 -0.88 7.98 0.58
N ASP A 21 -0.63 6.69 0.34
CA ASP A 21 -0.10 6.19 -0.91
C ASP A 21 -0.77 4.84 -1.23
N GLY A 22 -0.89 4.50 -2.50
CA GLY A 22 -1.58 3.28 -2.89
C GLY A 22 -1.43 2.94 -4.36
N VAL A 23 -1.55 1.65 -4.64
CA VAL A 23 -1.47 1.08 -5.98
C VAL A 23 -2.67 0.19 -6.22
N GLU A 24 -3.28 0.36 -7.40
CA GLU A 24 -4.32 -0.53 -7.91
C GLU A 24 -3.73 -1.37 -9.05
N ALA A 25 -3.92 -2.67 -8.99
CA ALA A 25 -3.50 -3.64 -9.98
C ALA A 25 -4.62 -4.61 -10.31
N ARG A 26 -4.50 -5.30 -11.45
CA ARG A 26 -5.44 -6.34 -11.86
C ARG A 26 -4.83 -7.72 -11.64
N LEU A 27 -5.62 -8.64 -11.11
CA LEU A 27 -5.31 -10.06 -11.03
C LEU A 27 -5.60 -10.73 -12.38
N ASP A 28 -4.54 -11.23 -13.02
CA ASP A 28 -4.63 -11.94 -14.30
C ASP A 28 -4.98 -13.41 -14.07
N LEU A 29 -6.28 -13.68 -13.97
CA LEU A 29 -6.83 -15.02 -13.80
C LEU A 29 -7.42 -15.54 -15.12
N LEU A 30 -7.01 -16.74 -15.53
CA LEU A 30 -7.54 -17.40 -16.73
C LEU A 30 -9.01 -17.80 -16.54
N GLU A 31 -9.85 -17.54 -17.54
CA GLU A 31 -11.28 -17.87 -17.51
C GLU A 31 -11.53 -19.33 -17.94
N ILE A 32 -11.26 -20.27 -17.03
CA ILE A 32 -11.37 -21.71 -17.27
C ILE A 32 -12.75 -22.24 -16.89
N LEU A 33 -13.33 -21.70 -15.83
CA LEU A 33 -14.67 -22.01 -15.31
C LEU A 33 -15.57 -20.76 -15.38
N PRO A 34 -16.89 -20.91 -15.19
CA PRO A 34 -17.79 -19.78 -14.97
C PRO A 34 -17.26 -18.83 -13.89
N ARG A 35 -17.60 -17.54 -14.01
CA ARG A 35 -17.07 -16.50 -13.12
C ARG A 35 -17.32 -16.79 -11.65
N ASP A 36 -18.52 -17.23 -11.30
CA ASP A 36 -18.90 -17.53 -9.92
C ASP A 36 -18.04 -18.65 -9.32
N ASP A 37 -17.75 -19.70 -10.10
CA ASP A 37 -16.89 -20.81 -9.68
C ASP A 37 -15.43 -20.36 -9.49
N MET A 38 -14.94 -19.49 -10.39
CA MET A 38 -13.59 -18.92 -10.27
C MET A 38 -13.47 -18.00 -9.06
N SER A 39 -14.48 -17.18 -8.80
CA SER A 39 -14.54 -16.28 -7.65
C SER A 39 -14.57 -17.08 -6.34
N ALA A 40 -15.38 -18.14 -6.27
CA ALA A 40 -15.43 -19.00 -5.09
C ALA A 40 -14.08 -19.71 -4.83
N LEU A 41 -13.38 -20.15 -5.87
CA LEU A 41 -12.03 -20.72 -5.74
C LEU A 41 -11.01 -19.70 -5.23
N LEU A 42 -11.09 -18.47 -5.73
CA LEU A 42 -10.22 -17.38 -5.32
C LEU A 42 -10.47 -16.99 -3.86
N GLU A 43 -11.73 -16.83 -3.45
CA GLU A 43 -12.13 -16.56 -2.07
C GLU A 43 -11.59 -17.62 -1.11
N ALA A 44 -11.77 -18.90 -1.45
CA ALA A 44 -11.33 -20.00 -0.61
C ALA A 44 -9.79 -20.10 -0.48
N GLU A 45 -9.02 -19.70 -1.50
CA GLU A 45 -7.55 -19.66 -1.40
C GLU A 45 -7.08 -18.41 -0.63
N LEU A 46 -7.74 -17.26 -0.83
CA LEU A 46 -7.44 -16.03 -0.08
C LEU A 46 -7.74 -16.19 1.42
N GLU A 47 -8.88 -16.80 1.78
CA GLU A 47 -9.22 -17.09 3.18
C GLU A 47 -8.18 -18.00 3.84
N ARG A 48 -7.67 -19.01 3.11
CA ARG A 48 -6.59 -19.88 3.59
C ARG A 48 -5.26 -19.16 3.79
N ARG A 49 -5.04 -18.02 3.14
CA ARG A 49 -3.87 -17.14 3.35
C ARG A 49 -4.11 -16.04 4.38
N GLY A 50 -5.23 -16.09 5.10
CA GLY A 50 -5.54 -15.17 6.19
C GLY A 50 -6.22 -13.87 5.75
N PHE A 51 -6.73 -13.79 4.52
CA PHE A 51 -7.61 -12.70 4.14
C PHE A 51 -9.00 -12.91 4.74
N VAL A 52 -9.62 -11.85 5.23
CA VAL A 52 -11.00 -11.84 5.67
C VAL A 52 -11.88 -11.55 4.46
N VAL A 53 -12.66 -12.54 4.03
CA VAL A 53 -13.58 -12.43 2.90
C VAL A 53 -14.95 -11.98 3.41
N ALA A 54 -15.45 -10.86 2.89
CA ALA A 54 -16.78 -10.34 3.18
C ALA A 54 -17.38 -9.70 1.92
N GLU A 55 -18.63 -10.05 1.60
CA GLU A 55 -19.40 -9.41 0.51
C GLU A 55 -18.66 -9.35 -0.84
N GLY A 56 -17.92 -10.39 -1.22
CA GLY A 56 -17.16 -10.47 -2.47
C GLY A 56 -15.85 -9.67 -2.49
N ASN A 57 -15.43 -9.14 -1.35
CA ASN A 57 -14.15 -8.49 -1.15
C ASN A 57 -13.31 -9.26 -0.13
N ALA A 58 -12.02 -9.46 -0.42
CA ALA A 58 -11.06 -10.01 0.51
C ALA A 58 -10.17 -8.88 1.05
N THR A 59 -10.07 -8.77 2.37
CA THR A 59 -9.29 -7.72 3.03
C THR A 59 -8.25 -8.33 3.96
N ARG A 60 -7.08 -7.71 4.01
CA ARG A 60 -6.02 -8.04 4.97
C ARG A 60 -5.33 -6.76 5.40
N ASP A 61 -5.32 -6.52 6.70
CA ASP A 61 -4.52 -5.46 7.30
C ASP A 61 -3.23 -6.10 7.83
N ASP A 62 -2.10 -5.66 7.29
CA ASP A 62 -0.78 -6.06 7.78
C ASP A 62 -0.34 -5.13 8.92
N ALA A 63 0.58 -5.61 9.76
CA ALA A 63 1.05 -4.91 10.97
C ALA A 63 1.75 -3.55 10.74
N GLU A 64 1.93 -3.13 9.48
CA GLU A 64 2.66 -1.91 9.08
C GLU A 64 1.74 -0.79 8.54
N ASP A 65 0.46 -0.78 8.93
CA ASP A 65 -0.57 0.16 8.44
C ASP A 65 -0.83 0.05 6.93
N ILE A 66 -0.53 -1.13 6.37
CA ILE A 66 -0.75 -1.44 4.96
C ILE A 66 -2.01 -2.29 4.86
N GLY A 67 -3.02 -1.72 4.20
CA GLY A 67 -4.28 -2.39 3.90
C GLY A 67 -4.25 -2.96 2.49
N VAL A 68 -4.47 -4.27 2.38
CA VAL A 68 -4.70 -4.97 1.11
C VAL A 68 -6.19 -5.24 0.97
N ARG A 69 -6.78 -4.80 -0.15
CA ARG A 69 -8.16 -5.08 -0.52
C ARG A 69 -8.20 -5.70 -1.91
N ILE A 70 -8.89 -6.81 -2.04
CA ILE A 70 -9.04 -7.53 -3.31
C ILE A 70 -10.53 -7.63 -3.61
N ASP A 71 -10.97 -7.02 -4.71
CA ASP A 71 -12.29 -7.25 -5.28
C ASP A 71 -12.21 -8.52 -6.13
N VAL A 72 -12.87 -9.58 -5.66
CA VAL A 72 -12.84 -10.92 -6.26
C VAL A 72 -13.62 -10.93 -7.58
N ALA A 73 -14.72 -10.18 -7.66
CA ALA A 73 -15.57 -10.13 -8.85
C ALA A 73 -14.92 -9.30 -9.97
N ALA A 74 -14.34 -8.15 -9.62
CA ALA A 74 -13.64 -7.28 -10.57
C ALA A 74 -12.19 -7.72 -10.84
N ARG A 75 -11.65 -8.64 -10.03
CA ARG A 75 -10.25 -9.10 -10.05
C ARG A 75 -9.28 -7.93 -9.88
N ARG A 76 -9.59 -7.02 -8.95
CA ARG A 76 -8.77 -5.82 -8.68
C ARG A 76 -8.15 -5.92 -7.30
N VAL A 77 -6.88 -5.57 -7.23
CA VAL A 77 -6.11 -5.52 -5.99
C VAL A 77 -5.78 -4.07 -5.73
N HIS A 78 -6.15 -3.59 -4.56
CA HIS A 78 -5.78 -2.30 -4.05
C HIS A 78 -4.90 -2.49 -2.82
N VAL A 79 -3.68 -1.97 -2.87
CA VAL A 79 -2.76 -1.93 -1.74
C VAL A 79 -2.58 -0.48 -1.37
N GLY A 80 -2.85 -0.13 -0.11
CA GLY A 80 -2.73 1.24 0.36
C GLY A 80 -2.04 1.31 1.71
N ILE A 81 -1.33 2.39 1.94
CA ILE A 81 -0.77 2.76 3.23
C ILE A 81 -1.38 4.11 3.65
N ARG A 82 -1.79 4.21 4.91
CA ARG A 82 -2.26 5.46 5.51
C ARG A 82 -1.53 5.66 6.82
N LYS A 83 -0.76 6.74 6.91
CA LYS A 83 -0.06 7.15 8.14
C LYS A 83 -0.50 8.54 8.56
N GLU A 84 -0.81 8.67 9.84
CA GLU A 84 -1.20 9.92 10.47
C GLU A 84 -0.18 10.23 11.56
N ASP A 85 0.46 11.40 11.46
CA ASP A 85 1.45 11.85 12.45
C ASP A 85 1.26 13.33 12.79
N GLU A 86 1.68 13.70 14.00
CA GLU A 86 1.83 15.09 14.40
C GLU A 86 3.29 15.54 14.25
N VAL A 87 3.52 16.55 13.41
CA VAL A 87 4.83 17.20 13.25
C VAL A 87 4.85 18.46 14.09
N ALA A 88 5.70 18.50 15.11
CA ALA A 88 5.96 19.68 15.92
C ALA A 88 7.42 20.15 15.69
N LEU A 89 7.58 21.30 15.03
CA LEU A 89 8.89 21.89 14.76
C LEU A 89 9.02 23.22 15.49
N THR A 90 10.11 23.37 16.24
CA THR A 90 10.47 24.63 16.92
C THR A 90 11.65 25.26 16.18
N LEU A 91 11.47 26.48 15.67
CA LEU A 91 12.52 27.23 15.00
C LEU A 91 12.98 28.38 15.90
N ASP A 92 14.25 28.37 16.24
CA ASP A 92 14.91 29.44 16.99
C ASP A 92 15.77 30.27 16.03
N ARG A 93 15.43 31.56 15.86
CA ARG A 93 16.20 32.49 15.03
C ARG A 93 16.59 33.72 15.81
N SER A 94 17.83 34.17 15.62
CA SER A 94 18.34 35.41 16.19
C SER A 94 18.52 36.45 15.09
N ILE A 95 17.81 37.56 15.20
CA ILE A 95 17.82 38.66 14.23
C ILE A 95 18.44 39.89 14.89
N ARG A 96 19.32 40.59 14.14
CA ARG A 96 19.85 41.88 14.56
C ARG A 96 18.90 42.96 14.05
N SER A 97 18.27 43.68 14.97
CA SER A 97 17.30 44.73 14.64
C SER A 97 17.71 46.06 15.27
N GLU A 98 17.37 47.15 14.59
CA GLU A 98 17.45 48.50 15.16
C GLU A 98 16.28 48.76 16.12
N HIS A 99 15.24 47.94 16.03
CA HIS A 99 14.09 47.96 16.92
C HIS A 99 14.33 47.07 18.15
N ARG A 100 13.60 47.37 19.23
CA ARG A 100 13.69 46.64 20.50
C ARG A 100 12.85 45.36 20.50
N GLU A 101 11.94 45.24 19.55
CA GLU A 101 10.99 44.13 19.38
C GLU A 101 11.04 43.63 17.93
N ALA A 102 10.74 42.34 17.74
CA ALA A 102 10.66 41.73 16.42
C ALA A 102 9.50 42.35 15.63
N THR A 103 9.74 42.70 14.37
CA THR A 103 8.67 43.16 13.48
C THR A 103 7.78 42.00 13.05
N ASP A 104 6.58 42.31 12.55
CA ASP A 104 5.70 41.31 11.97
C ASP A 104 6.36 40.61 10.76
N ASP A 105 7.18 41.32 10.00
CA ASP A 105 7.96 40.77 8.88
C ASP A 105 9.00 39.74 9.37
N ASP A 106 9.71 40.02 10.47
CA ASP A 106 10.70 39.11 11.07
C ASP A 106 10.03 37.81 11.54
N ARG A 107 8.85 37.92 12.16
CA ARG A 107 8.04 36.76 12.59
C ARG A 107 7.50 35.98 11.39
N ALA A 108 6.97 36.67 10.38
CA ALA A 108 6.46 36.04 9.17
C ALA A 108 7.55 35.25 8.44
N GLN A 109 8.79 35.75 8.42
CA GLN A 109 9.92 35.04 7.83
C GLN A 109 10.26 33.74 8.58
N VAL A 110 10.24 33.79 9.92
CA VAL A 110 10.48 32.60 10.78
C VAL A 110 9.38 31.56 10.59
N VAL A 111 8.12 31.99 10.51
CA VAL A 111 6.97 31.10 10.26
C VAL A 111 7.07 30.46 8.87
N ALA A 112 7.35 31.23 7.83
CA ALA A 112 7.49 30.71 6.47
C ALA A 112 8.64 29.68 6.37
N GLU A 113 9.75 29.92 7.08
CA GLU A 113 10.86 28.98 7.15
C GLU A 113 10.47 27.68 7.88
N ALA A 114 9.74 27.79 8.99
CA ALA A 114 9.21 26.63 9.70
C ALA A 114 8.23 25.83 8.83
N GLU A 115 7.39 26.49 8.03
CA GLU A 115 6.48 25.83 7.08
C GLU A 115 7.23 25.06 5.98
N VAL A 116 8.32 25.63 5.44
CA VAL A 116 9.18 24.92 4.48
C VAL A 116 9.78 23.65 5.11
N LEU A 117 10.16 23.69 6.38
CA LEU A 117 10.66 22.51 7.09
C LEU A 117 9.57 21.47 7.32
N VAL A 118 8.34 21.88 7.67
CA VAL A 118 7.20 20.95 7.78
C VAL A 118 6.95 20.26 6.44
N GLU A 119 6.97 20.99 5.32
CA GLU A 119 6.75 20.38 4.00
C GLU A 119 7.88 19.41 3.63
N ARG A 120 9.14 19.73 3.96
CA ARG A 120 10.26 18.79 3.76
C ARG A 120 10.09 17.51 4.56
N GLU A 121 9.66 17.62 5.82
CA GLU A 121 9.40 16.49 6.70
C GLU A 121 8.25 15.63 6.16
N ARG A 122 7.17 16.28 5.69
CA ARG A 122 6.05 15.62 5.01
C ARG A 122 6.50 14.87 3.76
N GLU A 123 7.35 15.47 2.93
CA GLU A 123 7.89 14.79 1.75
C GLU A 123 8.78 13.60 2.10
N ALA A 124 9.62 13.73 3.13
CA ALA A 124 10.46 12.62 3.61
C ALA A 124 9.57 11.44 4.02
N ARG A 125 8.54 11.69 4.83
CA ARG A 125 7.58 10.64 5.25
C ARG A 125 6.80 10.04 4.10
N ARG A 126 6.42 10.84 3.10
CA ARG A 126 5.83 10.31 1.86
C ARG A 126 6.79 9.34 1.16
N ARG A 127 8.07 9.71 1.00
CA ARG A 127 9.07 8.81 0.40
C ARG A 127 9.26 7.53 1.20
N ASP A 128 9.26 7.62 2.52
CA ASP A 128 9.37 6.45 3.41
C ASP A 128 8.15 5.53 3.27
N ALA A 129 6.94 6.10 3.22
CA ALA A 129 5.71 5.35 2.99
C ALA A 129 5.72 4.65 1.62
N THR A 130 6.13 5.35 0.55
CA THR A 130 6.28 4.75 -0.79
C THR A 130 7.31 3.62 -0.78
N GLN A 131 8.47 3.78 -0.12
CA GLN A 131 9.47 2.71 -0.02
C GLN A 131 8.94 1.48 0.73
N MET A 132 8.16 1.67 1.80
CA MET A 132 7.51 0.57 2.50
C MET A 132 6.51 -0.14 1.59
N LEU A 133 5.69 0.63 0.87
CA LEU A 133 4.71 0.12 -0.08
C LEU A 133 5.39 -0.69 -1.19
N GLU A 134 6.47 -0.18 -1.80
CA GLU A 134 7.22 -0.87 -2.86
C GLU A 134 7.79 -2.22 -2.40
N ARG A 135 8.34 -2.29 -1.17
CA ARG A 135 8.85 -3.55 -0.62
C ARG A 135 7.73 -4.57 -0.46
N LYS A 136 6.62 -4.17 0.15
CA LYS A 136 5.47 -5.06 0.39
C LYS A 136 4.77 -5.45 -0.90
N LEU A 137 4.74 -4.58 -1.91
CA LEU A 137 4.21 -4.91 -3.23
C LEU A 137 5.00 -6.05 -3.88
N GLY A 138 6.31 -6.13 -3.67
CA GLY A 138 7.12 -7.26 -4.14
C GLY A 138 6.69 -8.59 -3.52
N ASP A 139 6.59 -8.62 -2.19
CA ASP A 139 6.21 -9.82 -1.44
C ASP A 139 4.76 -10.23 -1.75
N LEU A 140 3.83 -9.27 -1.75
CA LEU A 140 2.42 -9.51 -2.06
C LEU A 140 2.22 -9.97 -3.50
N ARG A 141 2.99 -9.44 -4.46
CA ARG A 141 2.92 -9.89 -5.85
C ARG A 141 3.27 -11.37 -5.96
N ALA A 142 4.37 -11.79 -5.34
CA ALA A 142 4.76 -13.20 -5.34
C ALA A 142 3.68 -14.07 -4.69
N GLU A 143 3.12 -13.61 -3.57
CA GLU A 143 2.03 -14.30 -2.88
C GLU A 143 0.78 -14.46 -3.76
N LEU A 144 0.36 -13.39 -4.43
CA LEU A 144 -0.82 -13.39 -5.29
C LEU A 144 -0.61 -14.20 -6.58
N ASP A 145 0.59 -14.17 -7.15
CA ASP A 145 0.94 -15.00 -8.30
C ASP A 145 0.79 -16.50 -7.94
N GLU A 146 1.22 -16.91 -6.76
CA GLU A 146 1.00 -18.28 -6.28
C GLU A 146 -0.48 -18.62 -6.06
N VAL A 147 -1.27 -17.66 -5.54
CA VAL A 147 -2.73 -17.83 -5.41
C VAL A 147 -3.35 -18.06 -6.79
N VAL A 148 -3.00 -17.26 -7.79
CA VAL A 148 -3.47 -17.41 -9.16
C VAL A 148 -3.12 -18.78 -9.73
N VAL A 149 -1.87 -19.23 -9.55
CA VAL A 149 -1.43 -20.55 -10.04
C VAL A 149 -2.27 -21.66 -9.42
N LYS A 150 -2.46 -21.65 -8.09
CA LYS A 150 -3.27 -22.67 -7.41
C LYS A 150 -4.73 -22.67 -7.83
N VAL A 151 -5.34 -21.48 -7.92
CA VAL A 151 -6.73 -21.34 -8.39
C VAL A 151 -6.87 -21.86 -9.81
N THR A 152 -5.89 -21.56 -10.69
CA THR A 152 -5.88 -22.04 -12.07
C THR A 152 -5.76 -23.56 -12.15
N GLN A 153 -4.87 -24.16 -11.35
CA GLN A 153 -4.74 -25.63 -11.27
C GLN A 153 -6.04 -26.29 -10.82
N GLU A 154 -6.66 -25.76 -9.77
CA GLU A 154 -7.92 -26.31 -9.25
C GLU A 154 -9.06 -26.13 -10.26
N ALA A 155 -9.10 -25.00 -10.96
CA ALA A 155 -10.04 -24.77 -12.05
C ALA A 155 -9.86 -25.77 -13.21
N LEU A 156 -8.61 -26.08 -13.59
CA LEU A 156 -8.31 -27.11 -14.60
C LEU A 156 -8.76 -28.50 -14.15
N ARG A 157 -8.54 -28.89 -12.89
CA ARG A 157 -9.02 -30.17 -12.34
C ARG A 157 -10.52 -30.30 -12.43
N ARG A 158 -11.25 -29.27 -11.97
CA ARG A 158 -12.72 -29.25 -12.05
C ARG A 158 -13.22 -29.31 -13.48
N ARG A 159 -12.60 -28.54 -14.39
CA ARG A 159 -12.95 -28.55 -15.81
C ARG A 159 -12.70 -29.91 -16.46
N ALA A 160 -11.58 -30.55 -16.15
CA ALA A 160 -11.26 -31.89 -16.64
C ALA A 160 -12.28 -32.94 -16.16
N GLY A 161 -12.69 -32.87 -14.89
CA GLY A 161 -13.74 -33.75 -14.34
C GLY A 161 -15.12 -33.54 -14.96
N GLN A 162 -15.43 -32.33 -15.43
CA GLN A 162 -16.66 -32.07 -16.20
C GLN A 162 -16.62 -32.70 -17.60
N ILE A 163 -15.43 -32.91 -18.16
CA ILE A 163 -15.24 -33.46 -19.52
C ILE A 163 -15.23 -35.00 -19.50
N GLY A 164 -14.73 -35.63 -18.44
CA GLY A 164 -14.68 -37.09 -18.33
C GLY A 164 -13.94 -37.60 -17.10
N GLU A 165 -13.58 -38.89 -17.09
CA GLU A 165 -12.85 -39.52 -15.98
C GLU A 165 -11.36 -39.17 -16.05
N ILE A 166 -10.82 -38.55 -14.98
CA ILE A 166 -9.41 -38.16 -14.89
C ILE A 166 -8.56 -39.43 -14.69
N GLN A 167 -7.68 -39.74 -15.64
CA GLN A 167 -6.78 -40.90 -15.54
C GLN A 167 -5.43 -40.57 -14.88
N SER A 168 -4.85 -39.43 -15.20
CA SER A 168 -3.56 -39.02 -14.65
C SER A 168 -3.44 -37.51 -14.59
N ILE A 169 -2.78 -37.03 -13.54
CA ILE A 169 -2.39 -35.64 -13.37
C ILE A 169 -0.86 -35.64 -13.24
N GLU A 170 -0.17 -35.00 -14.18
CA GLU A 170 1.27 -34.76 -14.15
C GLU A 170 1.49 -33.25 -13.94
N GLU A 171 2.17 -32.89 -12.85
CA GLU A 171 2.48 -31.50 -12.47
C GLU A 171 3.99 -31.29 -12.49
N ASP A 172 4.45 -30.30 -13.26
CA ASP A 172 5.83 -29.85 -13.23
C ASP A 172 5.92 -28.54 -12.42
N ALA A 173 6.41 -28.66 -11.19
CA ALA A 173 6.58 -27.54 -10.28
C ALA A 173 7.62 -26.51 -10.74
N ALA A 174 8.55 -26.89 -11.64
CA ALA A 174 9.60 -26.00 -12.14
C ALA A 174 9.11 -25.11 -13.29
N THR A 175 8.17 -25.60 -14.11
CA THR A 175 7.63 -24.86 -15.25
C THR A 175 6.20 -24.33 -15.02
N GLY A 176 5.53 -24.79 -13.97
CA GLY A 176 4.12 -24.50 -13.72
C GLY A 176 3.18 -25.19 -14.72
N SER A 177 3.69 -26.12 -15.54
CA SER A 177 2.90 -26.85 -16.50
C SER A 177 2.16 -28.01 -15.83
N MET A 178 0.90 -28.20 -16.23
CA MET A 178 0.03 -29.24 -15.71
C MET A 178 -0.58 -29.98 -16.90
N THR A 179 -0.41 -31.30 -16.93
CA THR A 179 -0.99 -32.18 -17.94
C THR A 179 -2.02 -33.08 -17.30
N ILE A 180 -3.28 -32.98 -17.75
CA ILE A 180 -4.38 -33.82 -17.29
C ILE A 180 -4.80 -34.73 -18.43
N ARG A 181 -4.67 -36.06 -18.25
CA ARG A 181 -5.23 -37.03 -19.20
C ARG A 181 -6.65 -37.40 -18.77
N VAL A 182 -7.61 -37.16 -19.66
CA VAL A 182 -9.03 -37.42 -19.43
C VAL A 182 -9.52 -38.49 -20.40
N ARG A 183 -10.29 -39.46 -19.88
CA ARG A 183 -11.05 -40.41 -20.68
C ARG A 183 -12.46 -39.87 -20.88
N VAL A 184 -12.84 -39.66 -22.13
CA VAL A 184 -14.21 -39.29 -22.53
C VAL A 184 -14.98 -40.55 -22.87
#